data_AF-D9SP45-F1
#
_entry.id   AF-D9SP45-F1
#
_cell.length_a   1.000
_cell.length_b   1.000
_cell.length_c   1.000
_cell.angle_alpha   90.00
_cell.angle_beta   90.00
_cell.angle_gamma   90.00
#
_symmetry.space_group_name_H-M   'P 1'
#
loop_
_entity.id
_entity.type
_entity.pdbx_description
1 polymer ?
#
loop_
_entity_poly.entity_id
_entity_poly.type
_entity_poly.pdbx_seq_one_letter_code
_entity_poly.pdbx_strand_id
1 'polypeptide(L)'
;MNKTTTFREVFETVETGSFAAYKDLPENTLAEKIIKLRMLNGLTQRQFAARCGIGYSSLCRYEVGGVINSDNLEKIIGALNLDVHYFD
;
A
#
# COMPACT_ATOMS: atom_id res chain seq x y z
N MET A 1 33.12 12.88 9.63
CA MET A 1 31.71 12.42 9.81
C MET A 1 31.05 12.44 8.44
N ASN A 2 30.96 11.29 7.77
CA ASN A 2 30.29 11.21 6.47
C ASN A 2 28.79 11.04 6.71
N LYS A 3 28.01 12.09 6.39
CA LYS A 3 26.56 12.00 6.26
C LYS A 3 26.26 11.24 4.97
N THR A 4 26.13 9.92 5.07
CA THR A 4 25.64 9.10 3.96
C THR A 4 24.12 9.27 3.88
N THR A 5 23.66 10.44 3.43
CA THR A 5 22.26 10.61 3.00
C THR A 5 22.06 9.62 1.85
N THR A 6 21.30 8.57 2.16
CA THR A 6 21.02 7.50 1.22
C THR A 6 20.10 8.06 0.15
N PHE A 7 20.20 7.54 -1.08
CA PHE A 7 19.33 7.84 -2.24
C PHE A 7 17.81 7.82 -1.95
N ARG A 8 17.40 7.34 -0.77
CA ARG A 8 16.02 7.30 -0.28
C ARG A 8 15.44 8.68 0.05
N GLU A 9 16.23 9.62 0.56
CA GLU A 9 15.73 10.97 0.90
C GLU A 9 15.40 11.80 -0.35
N VAL A 10 16.00 11.47 -1.49
CA VAL A 10 15.86 12.23 -2.76
C VAL A 10 14.52 11.96 -3.46
N PHE A 11 13.82 10.88 -3.12
CA PHE A 11 12.58 10.47 -3.80
C PHE A 11 11.36 10.43 -2.88
N GLU A 12 11.43 10.95 -1.65
CA GLU A 12 10.32 10.91 -0.69
C GLU A 12 9.07 11.71 -1.12
N THR A 13 9.15 12.54 -2.16
CA THR A 13 8.07 13.45 -2.57
C THR A 13 7.73 13.36 -4.05
N VAL A 14 7.41 12.16 -4.56
CA VAL A 14 6.57 12.06 -5.77
C VAL A 14 5.15 11.72 -5.38
N GLU A 15 4.59 12.56 -4.50
CA GLU A 15 3.16 12.75 -4.44
C GLU A 15 2.71 13.40 -5.76
N THR A 16 1.50 13.07 -6.23
CA THR A 16 0.71 13.80 -7.24
C THR A 16 0.69 13.25 -8.69
N GLY A 17 1.57 12.33 -9.11
CA GLY A 17 1.52 11.79 -10.50
C GLY A 17 0.68 10.51 -10.70
N SER A 18 0.64 9.67 -9.69
CA SER A 18 0.21 8.26 -9.80
C SER A 18 -1.30 8.05 -9.85
N PHE A 19 -2.09 9.01 -9.35
CA PHE A 19 -3.55 8.85 -9.21
C PHE A 19 -4.27 8.61 -10.55
N ALA A 20 -3.84 9.33 -11.60
CA ALA A 20 -4.45 9.23 -12.92
C ALA A 20 -4.09 7.93 -13.66
N ALA A 21 -2.88 7.40 -13.44
CA ALA A 21 -2.42 6.18 -14.12
C ALA A 21 -3.02 4.89 -13.53
N TYR A 22 -3.38 4.92 -12.25
CA TYR A 22 -3.83 3.74 -11.50
C TYR A 22 -5.34 3.75 -11.20
N LYS A 23 -6.08 4.76 -11.68
CA LYS A 23 -7.54 4.85 -11.58
C LYS A 23 -8.25 3.65 -12.22
N ASP A 24 -7.75 3.20 -13.37
CA ASP A 24 -8.39 2.15 -14.18
C ASP A 24 -7.91 0.73 -13.84
N LEU A 25 -7.11 0.57 -12.77
CA LEU A 25 -6.76 -0.77 -12.28
C LEU A 25 -8.02 -1.50 -11.83
N PRO A 26 -8.13 -2.81 -12.16
CA PRO A 26 -9.23 -3.63 -11.69
C PRO A 26 -9.27 -3.66 -10.17
N GLU A 27 -10.46 -3.78 -9.61
CA GLU A 27 -10.74 -3.82 -8.17
C GLU A 27 -11.71 -4.95 -7.82
N ASN A 28 -11.72 -6.00 -8.65
CA ASN A 28 -12.64 -7.13 -8.53
C ASN A 28 -12.35 -7.98 -7.31
N THR A 29 -11.10 -7.98 -6.84
CA THR A 29 -10.65 -8.72 -5.67
C THR A 29 -10.01 -7.80 -4.62
N LEU A 30 -10.07 -8.23 -3.36
CA LEU A 30 -9.37 -7.58 -2.24
C LEU A 30 -7.87 -7.37 -2.54
N ALA A 31 -7.24 -8.35 -3.18
CA ALA A 31 -5.83 -8.28 -3.60
C ALA A 31 -5.59 -7.11 -4.56
N GLU A 32 -6.43 -6.98 -5.58
CA GLU A 32 -6.33 -5.90 -6.56
C GLU A 32 -6.62 -4.53 -5.93
N LYS A 33 -7.62 -4.42 -5.03
CA LYS A 33 -7.88 -3.21 -4.24
C LYS A 33 -6.62 -2.76 -3.46
N ILE A 34 -5.92 -3.70 -2.81
CA ILE A 34 -4.68 -3.41 -2.07
C ILE A 34 -3.55 -2.96 -3.01
N ILE A 35 -3.37 -3.65 -4.14
CA ILE A 35 -2.36 -3.27 -5.14
C ILE A 35 -2.64 -1.86 -5.66
N LYS A 36 -3.90 -1.56 -6.00
CA LYS A 36 -4.34 -0.25 -6.46
C LYS A 36 -4.02 0.82 -5.41
N LEU A 37 -4.40 0.63 -4.15
CA LEU A 37 -4.08 1.54 -3.05
C LEU A 37 -2.58 1.77 -2.91
N ARG A 38 -1.78 0.71 -2.98
CA ARG A 38 -0.32 0.81 -2.90
C ARG A 38 0.26 1.64 -4.05
N MET A 39 -0.21 1.40 -5.29
CA MET A 39 0.23 2.13 -6.47
C MET A 39 -0.23 3.59 -6.46
N LEU A 40 -1.45 3.87 -6.00
CA LEU A 40 -1.97 5.23 -5.81
C LEU A 40 -1.09 6.05 -4.86
N ASN A 41 -0.60 5.42 -3.79
CA ASN A 41 0.31 6.05 -2.84
C ASN A 41 1.79 6.02 -3.29
N GLY A 42 2.11 5.39 -4.43
CA GLY A 42 3.49 5.26 -4.92
C GLY A 42 4.41 4.45 -3.98
N LEU A 43 3.85 3.61 -3.12
CA LEU A 43 4.60 2.90 -2.09
C LEU A 43 5.13 1.56 -2.62
N THR A 44 6.34 1.20 -2.21
CA THR A 44 6.82 -0.19 -2.33
C THR A 44 6.07 -1.10 -1.36
N GLN A 45 6.03 -2.41 -1.61
CA GLN A 45 5.41 -3.38 -0.70
C GLN A 45 5.95 -3.26 0.74
N ARG A 46 7.26 -3.06 0.91
CA ARG A 46 7.87 -2.89 2.24
C ARG A 46 7.41 -1.61 2.93
N GLN A 47 7.31 -0.50 2.20
CA GLN A 47 6.84 0.76 2.76
C GLN A 47 5.35 0.72 3.07
N PHE A 48 4.54 0.13 2.19
CA PHE A 48 3.11 -0.06 2.43
C PHE A 48 2.87 -0.93 3.66
N ALA A 49 3.59 -2.04 3.78
CA ALA A 49 3.52 -2.91 4.95
C ALA A 49 3.92 -2.19 6.25
N ALA A 50 5.02 -1.44 6.21
CA ALA A 50 5.46 -0.64 7.36
C ALA A 50 4.46 0.47 7.73
N ARG A 51 3.87 1.14 6.74
CA ARG A 51 2.84 2.17 6.94
C ARG A 51 1.57 1.60 7.55
N CYS A 52 1.13 0.42 7.08
CA CYS A 52 -0.05 -0.26 7.59
C CYS A 52 0.19 -1.05 8.87
N GLY A 53 1.44 -1.17 9.34
CA GLY A 53 1.76 -2.00 10.51
C GLY A 53 1.47 -3.50 10.29
N ILE A 54 1.58 -3.98 9.05
CA ILE A 54 1.39 -5.39 8.69
C ILE A 54 2.72 -6.04 8.32
N GLY A 55 2.79 -7.37 8.39
CA GLY A 55 3.97 -8.11 7.97
C GLY A 55 4.19 -7.99 6.46
N TYR A 56 5.44 -7.79 6.03
CA TYR A 56 5.80 -7.78 4.60
C TYR A 56 5.39 -9.08 3.90
N SER A 57 5.65 -10.23 4.52
CA SER A 57 5.23 -11.54 3.99
C SER A 57 3.70 -11.67 3.90
N SER A 58 2.97 -11.08 4.84
CA SER A 58 1.51 -11.02 4.81
C SER A 58 1.03 -10.22 3.62
N LEU A 59 1.59 -9.03 3.39
CA LEU A 59 1.25 -8.20 2.22
C LEU A 59 1.54 -8.92 0.90
N CYS A 60 2.71 -9.55 0.75
CA CYS A 60 3.02 -10.32 -0.46
C CYS A 60 1.99 -11.43 -0.70
N ARG A 61 1.54 -12.12 0.36
CA ARG A 61 0.50 -13.14 0.26
C ARG A 61 -0.83 -12.52 -0.19
N TYR A 62 -1.19 -11.35 0.31
CA TYR A 62 -2.44 -10.67 -0.07
C TYR A 62 -2.44 -10.26 -1.54
N GLU A 63 -1.33 -9.74 -2.06
CA GLU A 63 -1.23 -9.33 -3.46
C GLU A 63 -1.31 -10.50 -4.46
N VAL A 64 -1.00 -11.73 -4.02
CA VAL A 64 -1.08 -12.96 -4.85
C VAL A 64 -2.46 -13.63 -4.72
N GLY A 65 -3.43 -12.99 -4.06
CA GLY A 65 -4.79 -13.54 -3.89
C GLY A 65 -4.96 -14.41 -2.64
N GLY A 66 -4.06 -14.28 -1.66
CA GLY A 66 -4.20 -14.95 -0.37
C GLY A 66 -5.29 -14.34 0.51
N VAL A 67 -5.80 -15.14 1.45
CA VAL A 67 -6.82 -14.71 2.41
C VAL A 67 -6.27 -13.64 3.35
N ILE A 68 -6.97 -12.51 3.46
CA ILE A 68 -6.69 -11.46 4.43
C ILE A 68 -7.58 -11.63 5.66
N ASN A 69 -7.01 -11.43 6.85
CA ASN A 69 -7.77 -11.42 8.09
C ASN A 69 -8.36 -10.04 8.31
N SER A 70 -9.54 -9.98 8.92
CA SER A 70 -10.23 -8.72 9.26
C SER A 70 -9.34 -7.78 10.08
N ASP A 71 -8.55 -8.29 11.03
CA ASP A 71 -7.61 -7.47 11.83
C ASP A 71 -6.59 -6.71 10.97
N ASN A 72 -6.07 -7.36 9.93
CA ASN A 72 -5.08 -6.74 9.04
C ASN A 72 -5.75 -5.81 8.03
N LEU A 73 -7.01 -6.07 7.68
CA LEU A 73 -7.82 -5.17 6.87
C LEU A 73 -8.07 -3.86 7.65
N GLU A 74 -8.49 -3.94 8.92
CA GLU A 74 -8.71 -2.78 9.78
C GLU A 74 -7.45 -1.93 9.95
N LYS A 75 -6.28 -2.56 10.08
CA LYS A 75 -5.00 -1.86 10.10
C LYS A 75 -4.71 -1.08 8.82
N ILE A 76 -5.01 -1.67 7.66
CA ILE A 76 -4.83 -1.01 6.36
C ILE A 76 -5.81 0.16 6.23
N ILE A 77 -7.08 -0.05 6.59
CA ILE A 77 -8.12 0.99 6.58
C ILE A 77 -7.70 2.16 7.47
N GLY A 78 -7.29 1.89 8.71
CA GLY A 78 -6.84 2.91 9.66
C GLY A 78 -5.57 3.63 9.23
N ALA A 79 -4.59 2.94 8.64
CA ALA A 79 -3.33 3.55 8.22
C ALA A 79 -3.46 4.44 6.97
N LEU A 80 -4.43 4.15 6.11
CA LEU A 80 -4.72 4.92 4.90
C LEU A 80 -5.92 5.86 5.07
N ASN A 81 -6.55 5.86 6.25
CA ASN A 81 -7.75 6.62 6.56
C ASN A 81 -8.87 6.40 5.52
N LEU A 82 -9.05 5.13 5.14
CA LEU A 82 -10.06 4.69 4.17
C LEU A 82 -11.42 4.47 4.86
N ASP A 83 -12.47 4.44 4.06
CA ASP A 83 -13.79 4.03 4.53
C ASP A 83 -13.81 2.52 4.82
N VAL A 84 -14.51 2.12 5.89
CA VAL A 84 -14.61 0.71 6.30
C VAL A 84 -15.32 -0.13 5.22
N HIS A 85 -16.22 0.48 4.46
CA HIS A 85 -16.95 -0.16 3.37
C HIS A 85 -16.17 -0.25 2.06
N TYR A 86 -14.92 0.22 2.01
CA TYR A 86 -14.12 0.17 0.77
C TYR A 86 -13.84 -1.27 0.32
N PHE A 87 -13.77 -2.21 1.26
CA PHE A 87 -13.42 -3.60 1.01
C PHE A 87 -14.62 -4.56 1.03
N ASP A 88 -15.81 -4.07 1.39
CA ASP A 88 -17.08 -4.79 1.28
C ASP A 88 -17.48 -5.08 -0.18
#